data_AF-A0AB35MBT4-F1
#
_entry.id   AF-A0AB35MBT4-F1
#
_cell.length_a   1.000
_cell.length_b   1.000
_cell.length_c   1.000
_cell.angle_alpha   90.00
_cell.angle_beta   90.00
_cell.angle_gamma   90.00
#
_symmetry.space_group_name_H-M   'P 1'
#
loop_
_entity.id
_entity.type
_entity.pdbx_description
1 polymer ?
#
loop_
_entity_poly.entity_id
_entity_poly.type
_entity_poly.pdbx_seq_one_letter_code
_entity_poly.pdbx_strand_id
1 'polypeptide(L)'
;MLNLAALFITITAVCMWFNHRILRLPPTIGVMAIGLVLSLGVIGLDHFAVTTVVADIAEDWLGRINFNSLLMDGMLSFLLFAGALHVDLSRLKAYRRSIGLLATLGVLVSTLVIGSAAWWLFQWAGIEVPYLYCLVFGALISPTDPIAVLGIMRSAGAPADMEIRIVGESLFNDGVAVVLFTALLSAASAGSSEVELGHMGLLFLEEAGGGILLGLALGALVYQLMRSIDQYQVEVMLSLALVLGGYALASALHVSGPIAMVVAGLIIGNMARDGAMSDNTRRYLDGFWELVDEILNAVLFVLIGLELVLMPITLTSIGIALALVAVILLSRLALIGIPLSILRRWYTFRAGTTRVLTWGGLRGGISVALALAIPEGDFREPLVVTTYIIVLFSILVQGLSIGKLVTAVVGDRSRSEAPHDQH
;
A
#
# COMPACT_ATOMS: atom_id res chain seq x y z
N MET A 1 8.59 -11.46 21.41
CA MET A 1 7.41 -11.60 20.53
C MET A 1 6.12 -11.15 21.22
N LEU A 2 5.59 -11.83 22.23
CA LEU A 2 4.31 -11.43 22.87
C LEU A 2 4.34 -10.03 23.52
N ASN A 3 5.41 -9.69 24.24
CA ASN A 3 5.55 -8.35 24.86
C ASN A 3 5.58 -7.21 23.82
N LEU A 4 6.20 -7.46 22.66
CA LEU A 4 6.28 -6.49 21.56
C LEU A 4 4.91 -6.31 20.91
N ALA A 5 4.22 -7.40 20.60
CA ALA A 5 2.86 -7.34 20.05
C ALA A 5 1.91 -6.61 21.01
N ALA A 6 1.99 -6.92 22.32
CA ALA A 6 1.20 -6.23 23.34
C ALA A 6 1.49 -4.73 23.39
N LEU A 7 2.77 -4.34 23.32
CA LEU A 7 3.18 -2.93 23.30
C LEU A 7 2.61 -2.20 22.08
N PHE A 8 2.83 -2.72 20.87
CA PHE A 8 2.35 -2.07 19.64
C PHE A 8 0.84 -1.96 19.62
N ILE A 9 0.11 -3.04 19.93
CA ILE A 9 -1.36 -2.99 20.01
C ILE A 9 -1.81 -1.95 21.04
N THR A 10 -1.15 -1.86 22.20
CA THR A 10 -1.50 -0.88 23.24
C THR A 10 -1.25 0.56 22.77
N ILE A 11 -0.07 0.84 22.20
CA ILE A 11 0.27 2.17 21.67
C ILE A 11 -0.69 2.56 20.54
N THR A 12 -0.93 1.65 19.60
CA THR A 12 -1.86 1.86 18.48
C THR A 12 -3.27 2.12 18.98
N ALA A 13 -3.76 1.36 19.98
CA ALA A 13 -5.07 1.59 20.59
C ALA A 13 -5.19 2.97 21.25
N VAL A 14 -4.15 3.41 21.98
CA VAL A 14 -4.10 4.75 22.57
C VAL A 14 -4.09 5.84 21.49
N CYS A 15 -3.32 5.66 20.41
CA CYS A 15 -3.29 6.59 19.28
C CYS A 15 -4.64 6.66 18.57
N MET A 16 -5.30 5.52 18.33
CA MET A 16 -6.64 5.48 17.75
C MET A 16 -7.66 6.18 18.63
N TRP A 17 -7.64 5.93 19.95
CA TRP A 17 -8.51 6.61 20.91
C TRP A 17 -8.29 8.13 20.92
N PHE A 18 -7.04 8.57 20.97
CA PHE A 18 -6.68 9.98 20.97
C PHE A 18 -7.12 10.66 19.66
N ASN A 19 -6.88 10.01 18.51
CA ASN A 19 -7.34 10.51 17.22
C ASN A 19 -8.86 10.65 17.21
N HIS A 20 -9.59 9.61 17.60
CA HIS A 20 -11.04 9.61 17.59
C HIS A 20 -11.62 10.69 18.51
N ARG A 21 -11.03 10.89 19.69
CA ARG A 21 -11.54 11.83 20.69
C ARG A 21 -11.19 13.29 20.39
N ILE A 22 -9.98 13.56 19.91
CA ILE A 22 -9.40 14.91 19.85
C ILE A 22 -9.21 15.38 18.41
N LEU A 23 -8.41 14.67 17.60
CA LEU A 23 -8.00 15.14 16.27
C LEU A 23 -9.10 14.97 15.20
N ARG A 24 -9.94 13.93 15.33
CA ARG A 24 -11.01 13.55 14.40
C ARG A 24 -10.53 13.45 12.95
N LEU A 25 -9.27 13.07 12.75
CA LEU A 25 -8.73 12.78 11.43
C LEU A 25 -9.14 11.37 11.01
N PRO A 26 -9.11 11.05 9.70
CA PRO A 26 -9.25 9.68 9.22
C PRO A 26 -8.34 8.72 10.02
N PRO A 27 -8.81 7.53 10.44
CA PRO A 27 -8.13 6.69 11.44
C PRO A 27 -6.64 6.47 11.16
N THR A 28 -6.30 6.01 9.96
CA THR A 28 -4.92 5.74 9.55
C THR A 28 -4.03 6.99 9.53
N ILE A 29 -4.53 8.09 8.96
CA ILE A 29 -3.81 9.38 8.90
C ILE A 29 -3.56 9.92 10.31
N GLY A 30 -4.58 9.86 11.17
CA GLY A 30 -4.50 10.37 12.54
C GLY A 30 -3.53 9.56 13.39
N VAL A 31 -3.58 8.23 13.32
CA VAL A 31 -2.64 7.35 14.04
C VAL A 31 -1.20 7.63 13.61
N MET A 32 -0.95 7.74 12.30
CA MET A 32 0.39 8.07 11.79
C MET A 32 0.87 9.45 12.28
N ALA A 33 0.01 10.47 12.21
CA ALA A 33 0.35 11.82 12.66
C ALA A 33 0.69 11.86 14.15
N ILE A 34 -0.09 11.15 14.98
CA ILE A 34 0.19 11.03 16.42
C ILE A 34 1.50 10.29 16.65
N GLY A 35 1.71 9.16 15.97
CA GLY A 35 2.95 8.39 16.05
C GLY A 35 4.17 9.23 15.70
N LEU A 36 4.08 10.05 14.65
CA LEU A 36 5.14 10.97 14.24
C LEU A 36 5.40 12.04 15.30
N VAL A 37 4.36 12.68 15.84
CA VAL A 37 4.52 13.72 16.87
C VAL A 37 5.12 13.16 18.15
N LEU A 38 4.67 11.97 18.59
CA LEU A 38 5.24 11.27 19.74
C LEU A 38 6.73 10.99 19.50
N SER A 39 7.06 10.49 18.32
CA SER A 39 8.43 10.15 17.93
C SER A 39 9.35 11.38 17.89
N LEU A 40 8.92 12.46 17.26
CA LEU A 40 9.64 13.75 17.27
C LEU A 40 9.76 14.33 18.68
N GLY A 41 8.75 14.13 19.53
CA GLY A 41 8.78 14.52 20.94
C GLY A 41 9.88 13.79 21.71
N VAL A 42 10.05 12.48 21.48
CA VAL A 42 11.14 11.69 22.09
C VAL A 42 12.50 12.20 21.62
N ILE A 43 12.70 12.40 20.31
CA ILE A 43 13.96 12.94 19.75
C ILE A 43 14.27 14.33 20.34
N GLY A 44 13.26 15.20 20.44
CA GLY A 44 13.40 16.52 21.01
C GLY A 44 13.82 16.48 22.48
N LEU A 45 13.20 15.61 23.29
CA LEU A 45 13.54 15.45 24.70
C LEU A 45 14.95 14.87 24.92
N ASP A 46 15.39 13.99 24.04
CA ASP A 46 16.76 13.46 24.03
C ASP A 46 17.79 14.57 23.76
N HIS A 47 17.50 15.46 22.79
CA HIS A 47 18.36 16.61 22.49
C HIS A 47 18.51 17.58 23.68
N PHE A 48 17.49 17.70 24.53
CA PHE A 48 17.55 18.50 25.76
C PHE A 48 18.14 17.75 26.96
N ALA A 49 18.67 16.53 26.77
CA ALA A 49 19.21 15.65 27.81
C ALA A 49 18.24 15.38 28.97
N VAL A 50 16.92 15.50 28.73
CA VAL A 50 15.90 15.37 29.77
C VAL A 50 15.61 13.89 30.06
N THR A 51 15.74 13.00 29.07
CA THR A 51 15.52 11.55 29.22
C THR A 51 16.26 10.72 28.17
N THR A 52 17.54 10.38 28.39
CA THR A 52 18.26 9.39 27.55
C THR A 52 17.63 7.99 27.65
N VAL A 53 17.03 7.69 28.82
CA VAL A 53 16.41 6.40 29.15
C VAL A 53 15.31 5.99 28.16
N VAL A 54 14.54 6.93 27.61
CA VAL A 54 13.42 6.59 26.70
C VAL A 54 13.93 6.24 25.29
N ALA A 55 14.95 6.95 24.82
CA ALA A 55 15.59 6.67 23.53
C ALA A 55 16.35 5.34 23.57
N ASP A 56 17.13 5.10 24.64
CA ASP A 56 17.87 3.85 24.84
C ASP A 56 16.95 2.63 24.90
N ILE A 57 15.80 2.77 25.58
CA ILE A 57 14.77 1.73 25.64
C ILE A 57 14.18 1.51 24.24
N ALA A 58 13.82 2.59 23.52
CA ALA A 58 13.27 2.47 22.18
C ALA A 58 14.25 1.74 21.23
N GLU A 59 15.53 2.10 21.24
CA GLU A 59 16.59 1.45 20.46
C GLU A 59 16.75 -0.04 20.78
N ASP A 60 16.82 -0.42 22.07
CA ASP A 60 16.96 -1.82 22.49
C ASP A 60 15.73 -2.67 22.11
N TRP A 61 14.52 -2.09 22.15
CA TRP A 61 13.32 -2.81 21.72
C TRP A 61 13.20 -2.89 20.20
N LEU A 62 13.55 -1.83 19.47
CA LEU A 62 13.53 -1.77 18.00
C LEU A 62 14.55 -2.71 17.39
N GLY A 63 15.78 -2.75 17.91
CA GLY A 63 16.84 -3.65 17.43
C GLY A 63 16.54 -5.14 17.63
N ARG A 64 15.55 -5.49 18.45
CA ARG A 64 15.08 -6.88 18.65
C ARG A 64 14.00 -7.31 17.65
N ILE A 65 13.47 -6.38 16.85
CA ILE A 65 12.41 -6.66 15.88
C ILE A 65 13.05 -6.89 14.52
N ASN A 66 12.86 -8.09 13.97
CA ASN A 66 13.08 -8.29 12.54
C ASN A 66 11.85 -7.77 11.79
N PHE A 67 11.86 -6.47 11.47
CA PHE A 67 10.75 -5.78 10.79
C PHE A 67 10.41 -6.41 9.45
N ASN A 68 11.43 -6.85 8.73
CA ASN A 68 11.29 -7.53 7.45
C ASN A 68 10.37 -8.74 7.61
N SER A 69 10.72 -9.69 8.50
CA SER A 69 9.91 -10.89 8.72
C SER A 69 8.51 -10.58 9.26
N LEU A 70 8.37 -9.62 10.18
CA LEU A 70 7.06 -9.25 10.72
C LEU A 70 6.12 -8.72 9.63
N LEU A 71 6.64 -7.86 8.75
CA LEU A 71 5.86 -7.19 7.72
C LEU A 71 5.63 -8.08 6.50
N MET A 72 6.68 -8.70 5.97
CA MET A 72 6.63 -9.52 4.76
C MET A 72 5.90 -10.84 5.00
N ASP A 73 6.27 -11.59 6.04
CA ASP A 73 5.72 -12.92 6.28
C ASP A 73 4.41 -12.86 7.08
N GLY A 74 4.28 -11.84 7.93
CA GLY A 74 3.13 -11.66 8.81
C GLY A 74 2.04 -10.79 8.20
N MET A 75 2.30 -9.50 7.99
CA MET A 75 1.24 -8.51 7.77
C MET A 75 0.79 -8.38 6.32
N LEU A 76 1.70 -8.50 5.35
CA LEU A 76 1.43 -8.25 3.94
C LEU A 76 0.34 -9.19 3.38
N SER A 77 0.39 -10.46 3.74
CA SER A 77 -0.60 -11.47 3.31
C SER A 77 -2.02 -11.10 3.78
N PHE A 78 -2.16 -10.60 5.01
CA PHE A 78 -3.44 -10.16 5.58
C PHE A 78 -3.94 -8.88 4.91
N LEU A 79 -3.08 -7.87 4.76
CA LEU A 79 -3.46 -6.59 4.14
C LEU A 79 -3.95 -6.80 2.70
N LEU A 80 -3.24 -7.62 1.92
CA LEU A 80 -3.60 -7.91 0.54
C LEU A 80 -4.86 -8.76 0.42
N PHE A 81 -5.02 -9.76 1.28
CA PHE A 81 -6.24 -10.56 1.31
C PHE A 81 -7.46 -9.72 1.73
N ALA A 82 -7.33 -8.93 2.79
CA ALA A 82 -8.41 -8.06 3.28
C ALA A 82 -8.79 -7.01 2.23
N GLY A 83 -7.80 -6.39 1.58
CA GLY A 83 -8.04 -5.47 0.46
C GLY A 83 -8.79 -6.15 -0.69
N ALA A 84 -8.40 -7.38 -1.05
CA ALA A 84 -9.06 -8.15 -2.11
C ALA A 84 -10.48 -8.59 -1.77
N LEU A 85 -10.75 -8.95 -0.52
CA LEU A 85 -12.05 -9.44 -0.05
C LEU A 85 -13.17 -8.41 -0.30
N HIS A 86 -12.87 -7.13 -0.16
CA HIS A 86 -13.84 -6.04 -0.29
C HIS A 86 -14.05 -5.58 -1.75
N VAL A 87 -13.33 -6.14 -2.73
CA VAL A 87 -13.46 -5.76 -4.14
C VAL A 87 -14.60 -6.48 -4.83
N ASP A 88 -15.51 -5.72 -5.43
CA ASP A 88 -16.58 -6.23 -6.28
C ASP A 88 -16.07 -6.52 -7.70
N LEU A 89 -15.85 -7.80 -8.02
CA LEU A 89 -15.37 -8.27 -9.32
C LEU A 89 -16.35 -7.96 -10.46
N SER A 90 -17.66 -7.91 -10.18
CA SER A 90 -18.67 -7.65 -11.21
C SER A 90 -18.53 -6.23 -11.76
N ARG A 91 -18.29 -5.27 -10.87
CA ARG A 91 -18.01 -3.88 -11.21
C ARG A 91 -16.61 -3.70 -11.79
N LEU A 92 -15.62 -4.41 -11.25
CA LEU A 92 -14.25 -4.38 -11.74
C LEU A 92 -14.13 -4.85 -13.20
N LYS A 93 -14.94 -5.85 -13.60
CA LYS A 93 -14.93 -6.42 -14.95
C LYS A 93 -15.19 -5.38 -16.04
N ALA A 94 -15.98 -4.33 -15.74
CA ALA A 94 -16.22 -3.21 -16.64
C ALA A 94 -14.95 -2.41 -16.96
N TYR A 95 -13.97 -2.39 -16.05
CA TYR A 95 -12.74 -1.61 -16.15
C TYR A 95 -11.47 -2.46 -16.29
N ARG A 96 -11.60 -3.79 -16.41
CA ARG A 96 -10.48 -4.77 -16.40
C ARG A 96 -9.30 -4.43 -17.30
N ARG A 97 -9.53 -3.87 -18.49
CA ARG A 97 -8.46 -3.50 -19.43
C ARG A 97 -7.66 -2.31 -18.94
N SER A 98 -8.36 -1.29 -18.43
CA SER A 98 -7.73 -0.08 -17.89
C SER A 98 -6.95 -0.41 -16.63
N ILE A 99 -7.55 -1.18 -15.72
CA ILE A 99 -6.94 -1.56 -14.44
C ILE A 99 -5.75 -2.48 -14.69
N GLY A 100 -5.89 -3.50 -15.55
CA GLY A 100 -4.80 -4.39 -15.89
C GLY A 100 -3.61 -3.67 -16.54
N LEU A 101 -3.84 -2.73 -17.47
CA LEU A 101 -2.77 -1.93 -18.07
C LEU A 101 -2.06 -1.04 -17.05
N LEU A 102 -2.81 -0.34 -16.18
CA LEU A 102 -2.22 0.53 -15.17
C LEU A 102 -1.47 -0.27 -14.09
N ALA A 103 -2.05 -1.37 -13.62
CA ALA A 103 -1.47 -2.22 -12.57
C ALA A 103 -0.28 -3.07 -13.04
N THR A 104 -0.03 -3.21 -14.35
CA THR A 104 1.14 -3.93 -14.87
C THR A 104 2.13 -2.97 -15.53
N LEU A 105 1.78 -2.46 -16.71
CA LEU A 105 2.64 -1.55 -17.47
C LEU A 105 2.87 -0.23 -16.72
N GLY A 106 1.84 0.29 -16.05
CA GLY A 106 1.98 1.51 -15.24
C GLY A 106 2.98 1.33 -14.10
N VAL A 107 3.02 0.16 -13.47
CA VAL A 107 3.96 -0.17 -12.39
C VAL A 107 5.39 -0.32 -12.91
N LEU A 108 5.57 -1.03 -14.02
CA LEU A 108 6.88 -1.16 -14.68
C LEU A 108 7.44 0.19 -15.12
N VAL A 109 6.61 1.02 -15.78
CA VAL A 109 7.03 2.36 -16.21
C VAL A 109 7.31 3.26 -15.01
N SER A 110 6.46 3.24 -13.98
CA SER A 110 6.68 4.01 -12.75
C SER A 110 7.99 3.60 -12.08
N THR A 111 8.24 2.29 -11.98
CA THR A 111 9.48 1.75 -11.42
C THR A 111 10.71 2.25 -12.16
N LEU A 112 10.71 2.17 -13.48
CA LEU A 112 11.84 2.65 -14.31
C LEU A 112 12.04 4.15 -14.18
N VAL A 113 10.96 4.94 -14.24
CA VAL A 113 11.04 6.40 -14.16
C VAL A 113 11.48 6.87 -12.78
N ILE A 114 10.84 6.38 -11.72
CA ILE A 114 11.14 6.75 -10.34
C ILE A 114 12.54 6.25 -9.96
N GLY A 115 12.89 5.02 -10.31
CA GLY A 115 14.21 4.46 -10.01
C GLY A 115 15.34 5.17 -10.75
N SER A 116 15.14 5.52 -12.02
CA SER A 116 16.15 6.29 -12.78
C SER A 116 16.29 7.72 -12.25
N ALA A 117 15.19 8.35 -11.84
CA ALA A 117 15.24 9.66 -11.21
C ALA A 117 15.91 9.61 -9.83
N ALA A 118 15.64 8.57 -9.03
CA ALA A 118 16.29 8.37 -7.74
C ALA A 118 17.80 8.18 -7.91
N TRP A 119 18.22 7.35 -8.87
CA TRP A 119 19.63 7.17 -9.18
C TRP A 119 20.31 8.50 -9.54
N TRP A 120 19.70 9.30 -10.42
CA TRP A 120 20.24 10.59 -10.80
C TRP A 120 20.33 11.57 -9.62
N LEU A 121 19.29 11.62 -8.76
CA LEU A 121 19.25 12.51 -7.59
C LEU A 121 20.24 12.08 -6.50
N PHE A 122 20.40 10.79 -6.24
CA PHE A 122 21.38 10.28 -5.29
C PHE A 122 22.81 10.57 -5.76
N GLN A 123 23.11 10.33 -7.03
CA GLN A 123 24.42 10.66 -7.60
C GLN A 123 24.70 12.17 -7.56
N TRP A 124 23.70 13.00 -7.86
CA TRP A 124 23.82 14.46 -7.75
C TRP A 124 24.13 14.91 -6.31
N ALA A 125 23.61 14.19 -5.32
CA ALA A 125 23.86 14.43 -3.90
C ALA A 125 25.16 13.79 -3.38
N GLY A 126 25.93 13.09 -4.22
CA GLY A 126 27.16 12.39 -3.83
C GLY A 126 26.92 11.10 -3.05
N ILE A 127 25.71 10.52 -3.15
CA ILE A 127 25.36 9.24 -2.53
C ILE A 127 25.41 8.16 -3.61
N GLU A 128 26.42 7.30 -3.54
CA GLU A 128 26.67 6.26 -4.55
C GLU A 128 25.75 5.04 -4.36
N VAL A 129 24.48 5.18 -4.74
CA VAL A 129 23.53 4.05 -4.76
C VAL A 129 23.58 3.35 -6.12
N PRO A 130 23.80 2.03 -6.20
CA PRO A 130 23.78 1.30 -7.46
C PRO A 130 22.42 1.41 -8.15
N TYR A 131 22.42 1.49 -9.49
CA TYR A 131 21.21 1.67 -10.29
C TYR A 131 20.13 0.62 -9.98
N LEU A 132 20.54 -0.64 -9.75
CA LEU A 132 19.61 -1.73 -9.46
C LEU A 132 18.90 -1.54 -8.10
N TYR A 133 19.58 -1.02 -7.08
CA TYR A 133 18.97 -0.63 -5.81
C TYR A 133 18.00 0.56 -5.98
N CYS A 134 18.30 1.50 -6.90
CA CYS A 134 17.36 2.55 -7.24
C CYS A 134 16.13 2.01 -8.00
N LEU A 135 16.26 0.97 -8.82
CA LEU A 135 15.11 0.28 -9.42
C LEU A 135 14.28 -0.47 -8.37
N VAL A 136 14.92 -1.12 -7.39
CA VAL A 136 14.23 -1.70 -6.22
C VAL A 136 13.41 -0.62 -5.51
N PHE A 137 14.01 0.56 -5.31
CA PHE A 137 13.31 1.72 -4.76
C PHE A 137 12.15 2.22 -5.64
N GLY A 138 12.32 2.21 -6.96
CA GLY A 138 11.23 2.50 -7.89
C GLY A 138 10.05 1.52 -7.72
N ALA A 139 10.35 0.23 -7.56
CA ALA A 139 9.34 -0.82 -7.41
C ALA A 139 8.57 -0.69 -6.10
N LEU A 140 9.23 -0.39 -4.98
CA LEU A 140 8.56 -0.25 -3.67
C LEU A 140 7.73 1.04 -3.53
N ILE A 141 8.04 2.11 -4.28
CA ILE A 141 7.28 3.37 -4.28
C ILE A 141 6.13 3.39 -5.31
N SER A 142 6.21 2.53 -6.33
CA SER A 142 5.16 2.39 -7.34
C SER A 142 3.76 1.96 -6.80
N PRO A 143 3.63 1.07 -5.78
CA PRO A 143 2.33 0.68 -5.22
C PRO A 143 1.64 1.84 -4.52
N THR A 144 0.32 1.75 -4.45
CA THR A 144 -0.51 2.88 -4.03
C THR A 144 -1.55 2.42 -3.04
N ASP A 145 -1.79 3.20 -1.99
CA ASP A 145 -2.66 2.83 -0.88
C ASP A 145 -4.04 3.48 -1.03
N PRO A 146 -5.09 2.70 -1.32
CA PRO A 146 -6.43 3.21 -1.50
C PRO A 146 -7.12 3.45 -0.15
N ILE A 147 -6.71 2.75 0.91
CA ILE A 147 -7.38 2.71 2.21
C ILE A 147 -7.29 4.09 2.87
N ALA A 148 -6.13 4.72 2.81
CA ALA A 148 -5.89 6.05 3.38
C ALA A 148 -6.80 7.15 2.80
N VAL A 149 -7.36 6.96 1.60
CA VAL A 149 -8.11 8.00 0.87
C VAL A 149 -9.57 7.68 0.64
N LEU A 150 -9.95 6.41 0.61
CA LEU A 150 -11.32 6.01 0.30
C LEU A 150 -12.36 6.63 1.22
N GLY A 151 -12.12 6.65 2.54
CA GLY A 151 -13.02 7.28 3.51
C GLY A 151 -13.21 8.77 3.22
N ILE A 152 -12.14 9.48 2.87
CA ILE A 152 -12.16 10.91 2.56
C ILE A 152 -12.88 11.16 1.24
N MET A 153 -12.61 10.37 0.21
CA MET A 153 -13.25 10.49 -1.11
C MET A 153 -14.75 10.26 -1.03
N ARG A 154 -15.19 9.22 -0.30
CA ARG A 154 -16.62 8.95 -0.05
C ARG A 154 -17.29 10.14 0.63
N SER A 155 -16.68 10.64 1.70
CA SER A 155 -17.21 11.80 2.43
C SER A 155 -17.25 13.09 1.60
N ALA A 156 -16.35 13.23 0.62
CA ALA A 156 -16.27 14.36 -0.29
C ALA A 156 -17.19 14.25 -1.52
N GLY A 157 -17.97 13.16 -1.65
CA GLY A 157 -18.89 12.95 -2.76
C GLY A 157 -18.23 12.43 -4.04
N ALA A 158 -17.12 11.70 -3.93
CA ALA A 158 -16.49 11.08 -5.09
C ALA A 158 -17.45 10.11 -5.80
N PRO A 159 -17.46 10.08 -7.15
CA PRO A 159 -18.23 9.11 -7.90
C PRO A 159 -17.75 7.67 -7.64
N ALA A 160 -18.69 6.73 -7.54
CA ALA A 160 -18.40 5.31 -7.31
C ALA A 160 -17.43 4.70 -8.34
N ASP A 161 -17.43 5.20 -9.59
CA ASP A 161 -16.51 4.72 -10.63
C ASP A 161 -15.06 5.18 -10.43
N MET A 162 -14.81 6.25 -9.69
CA MET A 162 -13.45 6.64 -9.28
C MET A 162 -12.97 5.75 -8.15
N GLU A 163 -13.83 5.45 -7.18
CA GLU A 163 -13.51 4.55 -6.06
C GLU A 163 -13.12 3.15 -6.56
N ILE A 164 -13.94 2.57 -7.45
CA ILE A 164 -13.70 1.22 -8.00
C ILE A 164 -12.37 1.19 -8.77
N ARG A 165 -12.04 2.25 -9.52
CA ARG A 165 -10.78 2.34 -10.26
C ARG A 165 -9.57 2.44 -9.34
N ILE A 166 -9.63 3.28 -8.30
CA ILE A 166 -8.54 3.45 -7.34
C ILE A 166 -8.29 2.16 -6.55
N VAL A 167 -9.36 1.52 -6.05
CA VAL A 167 -9.28 0.25 -5.33
C VAL A 167 -8.69 -0.84 -6.23
N GLY A 168 -9.24 -0.99 -7.44
CA GLY A 168 -8.79 -2.00 -8.37
C GLY A 168 -7.35 -1.78 -8.83
N GLU A 169 -6.98 -0.56 -9.23
CA GLU A 169 -5.59 -0.24 -9.60
C GLU A 169 -4.62 -0.57 -8.47
N SER A 170 -4.92 -0.12 -7.25
CA SER A 170 -4.07 -0.27 -6.09
C SER A 170 -3.87 -1.74 -5.71
N LEU A 171 -4.95 -2.53 -5.63
CA LEU A 171 -4.88 -3.94 -5.23
C LEU A 171 -3.96 -4.77 -6.12
N PHE A 172 -4.08 -4.61 -7.45
CA PHE A 172 -3.22 -5.33 -8.38
C PHE A 172 -1.81 -4.75 -8.45
N ASN A 173 -1.67 -3.43 -8.31
CA ASN A 173 -0.37 -2.75 -8.26
C ASN A 173 0.46 -3.27 -7.08
N ASP A 174 -0.14 -3.44 -5.89
CA ASP A 174 0.57 -3.96 -4.73
C ASP A 174 1.13 -5.37 -4.98
N GLY A 175 0.33 -6.27 -5.56
CA GLY A 175 0.78 -7.62 -5.90
C GLY A 175 1.91 -7.62 -6.95
N VAL A 176 1.79 -6.82 -8.00
CA VAL A 176 2.81 -6.71 -9.07
C VAL A 176 4.09 -6.06 -8.55
N ALA A 177 3.96 -5.02 -7.72
CA ALA A 177 5.08 -4.29 -7.14
C ALA A 177 5.90 -5.17 -6.20
N VAL A 178 5.26 -6.02 -5.39
CA VAL A 178 5.98 -6.94 -4.50
C VAL A 178 6.80 -7.96 -5.29
N VAL A 179 6.25 -8.54 -6.36
CA VAL A 179 7.01 -9.48 -7.21
C VAL A 179 8.15 -8.78 -7.95
N LEU A 180 7.91 -7.57 -8.46
CA LEU A 180 8.97 -6.79 -9.10
C LEU A 180 10.07 -6.41 -8.10
N PHE A 181 9.69 -6.05 -6.87
CA PHE A 181 10.61 -5.76 -5.78
C PHE A 181 11.46 -6.98 -5.42
N THR A 182 10.87 -8.15 -5.21
CA THR A 182 11.60 -9.39 -4.85
C THR A 182 12.57 -9.79 -5.95
N ALA A 183 12.15 -9.73 -7.22
CA ALA A 183 12.99 -10.04 -8.38
C ALA A 183 14.16 -9.06 -8.55
N LEU A 184 13.92 -7.76 -8.38
CA LEU A 184 14.99 -6.75 -8.48
C LEU A 184 15.95 -6.82 -7.28
N LEU A 185 15.43 -7.09 -6.08
CA LEU A 185 16.24 -7.19 -4.87
C LEU A 185 17.12 -8.43 -4.86
N SER A 186 16.60 -9.57 -5.33
CA SER A 186 17.39 -10.79 -5.47
C SER A 186 18.55 -10.60 -6.46
N ALA A 187 18.29 -9.94 -7.58
CA ALA A 187 19.31 -9.56 -8.55
C ALA A 187 20.32 -8.55 -8.00
N ALA A 188 19.86 -7.54 -7.24
CA ALA A 188 20.74 -6.56 -6.60
C ALA A 188 21.70 -7.21 -5.61
N SER A 189 21.18 -8.16 -4.82
CA SER A 189 21.92 -8.85 -3.76
C SER A 189 22.91 -9.88 -4.33
N ALA A 190 22.61 -10.48 -5.49
CA ALA A 190 23.47 -11.45 -6.14
C ALA A 190 24.73 -10.83 -6.79
N GLY A 191 24.79 -9.50 -6.94
CA GLY A 191 25.92 -8.79 -7.56
C GLY A 191 26.12 -9.09 -9.06
N SER A 192 25.22 -9.84 -9.68
CA SER A 192 25.30 -10.24 -11.08
C SER A 192 24.94 -9.05 -11.99
N SER A 193 25.94 -8.54 -12.71
CA SER A 193 25.78 -7.52 -13.75
C SER A 193 25.15 -8.10 -15.03
N GLU A 194 25.16 -9.43 -15.16
CA GLU A 194 24.59 -10.19 -16.27
C GLU A 194 23.28 -10.87 -15.87
N VAL A 195 22.31 -10.09 -15.38
CA VAL A 195 20.95 -10.62 -15.35
C VAL A 195 20.37 -10.48 -16.75
N GLU A 196 20.37 -11.58 -17.48
CA GLU A 196 19.71 -11.64 -18.78
C GLU A 196 18.23 -11.28 -18.56
N LEU A 197 17.78 -10.16 -19.14
CA LEU A 197 16.41 -9.65 -18.99
C LEU A 197 15.35 -10.72 -19.29
N GLY A 198 15.68 -11.69 -20.16
CA GLY A 198 14.86 -12.87 -20.44
C GLY A 198 14.70 -13.82 -19.25
N HIS A 199 15.76 -14.04 -18.45
CA HIS A 199 15.72 -14.88 -17.25
C HIS A 199 14.88 -14.23 -16.14
N MET A 200 15.02 -12.92 -15.93
CA MET A 200 14.14 -12.14 -15.04
C MET A 200 12.68 -12.22 -15.46
N GLY A 201 12.39 -12.09 -16.76
CA GLY A 201 11.04 -12.19 -17.29
C GLY A 201 10.41 -13.57 -17.06
N LEU A 202 11.20 -14.64 -17.19
CA LEU A 202 10.76 -16.01 -16.93
C LEU A 202 10.50 -16.25 -15.43
N LEU A 203 11.43 -15.83 -14.56
CA LEU A 203 11.25 -15.91 -13.11
C LEU A 203 10.00 -15.14 -12.64
N PHE A 204 9.80 -13.92 -13.16
CA PHE A 204 8.60 -13.14 -12.87
C PHE A 204 7.33 -13.88 -13.31
N LEU A 205 7.33 -14.47 -14.51
CA LEU A 205 6.18 -15.21 -15.02
C LEU A 205 5.90 -16.48 -14.20
N GLU A 206 6.94 -17.16 -13.75
CA GLU A 206 6.85 -18.34 -12.89
C GLU A 206 6.33 -17.98 -11.49
N GLU A 207 6.89 -16.97 -10.84
CA GLU A 207 6.45 -16.53 -9.51
C GLU A 207 5.03 -15.97 -9.53
N ALA A 208 4.72 -15.08 -10.49
CA ALA A 208 3.42 -14.46 -10.60
C ALA A 208 2.36 -15.45 -11.10
N GLY A 209 2.69 -16.25 -12.12
CA GLY A 209 1.80 -17.27 -12.66
C GLY A 209 1.53 -18.39 -11.65
N GLY A 210 2.56 -18.85 -10.95
CA GLY A 210 2.45 -19.81 -9.86
C GLY A 210 1.60 -19.28 -8.71
N GLY A 211 1.78 -18.02 -8.33
CA GLY A 211 0.94 -17.34 -7.33
C GLY A 211 -0.53 -17.28 -7.75
N ILE A 212 -0.83 -16.92 -9.01
CA ILE A 212 -2.20 -16.92 -9.54
C ILE A 212 -2.81 -18.32 -9.49
N LEU A 213 -2.11 -19.34 -9.99
CA LEU A 213 -2.60 -20.71 -10.02
C LEU A 213 -2.86 -21.25 -8.60
N LEU A 214 -1.93 -21.01 -7.68
CA LEU A 214 -2.07 -21.41 -6.29
C LEU A 214 -3.24 -20.68 -5.60
N GLY A 215 -3.35 -19.36 -5.80
CA GLY A 215 -4.47 -18.58 -5.26
C GLY A 215 -5.83 -19.02 -5.79
N LEU A 216 -5.91 -19.35 -7.09
CA LEU A 216 -7.12 -19.93 -7.70
C LEU A 216 -7.46 -21.29 -7.08
N ALA A 217 -6.47 -22.17 -6.93
CA ALA A 217 -6.66 -23.51 -6.39
C ALA A 217 -7.10 -23.47 -4.91
N LEU A 218 -6.39 -22.72 -4.07
CA LEU A 218 -6.69 -22.58 -2.64
C LEU A 218 -8.00 -21.83 -2.40
N GLY A 219 -8.24 -20.74 -3.14
CA GLY A 219 -9.50 -20.00 -3.07
C GLY A 219 -10.70 -20.86 -3.48
N ALA A 220 -10.58 -21.66 -4.54
CA ALA A 220 -11.62 -22.59 -4.97
C ALA A 220 -11.85 -23.72 -3.94
N LEU A 221 -10.77 -24.26 -3.36
CA LEU A 221 -10.86 -25.27 -2.31
C LEU A 221 -11.62 -24.73 -1.09
N VAL A 222 -11.21 -23.57 -0.57
CA VAL A 222 -11.84 -22.96 0.60
C VAL A 222 -13.27 -22.53 0.31
N TYR A 223 -13.55 -22.03 -0.90
CA TYR A 223 -14.91 -21.80 -1.37
C TYR A 223 -15.79 -23.05 -1.27
N GLN A 224 -15.31 -24.21 -1.71
CA GLN A 224 -16.05 -25.47 -1.62
C GLN A 224 -16.27 -25.89 -0.16
N LEU A 225 -15.27 -25.72 0.70
CA LEU A 225 -15.39 -26.00 2.13
C LEU A 225 -16.42 -25.09 2.81
N MET A 226 -16.37 -23.78 2.54
CA MET A 226 -17.34 -22.81 3.04
C MET A 226 -18.76 -23.15 2.59
N ARG A 227 -18.93 -23.56 1.33
CA ARG A 227 -20.25 -23.97 0.81
C ARG A 227 -20.86 -25.19 1.52
N SER A 228 -20.03 -26.00 2.18
CA SER A 228 -20.49 -27.20 2.89
C SER A 228 -20.89 -26.95 4.35
N ILE A 229 -20.72 -25.72 4.85
CA ILE A 229 -20.89 -25.37 6.27
C ILE A 229 -21.70 -24.07 6.35
N ASP A 230 -22.62 -23.95 7.31
CA ASP A 230 -23.34 -22.69 7.61
C ASP A 230 -23.08 -22.30 9.07
N GLN A 231 -21.81 -21.96 9.33
CA GLN A 231 -21.33 -21.59 10.67
C GLN A 231 -20.20 -20.58 10.55
N TYR A 232 -20.52 -19.32 10.87
CA TYR A 232 -19.62 -18.19 10.67
C TYR A 232 -18.26 -18.34 11.35
N GLN A 233 -18.18 -18.97 12.53
CA GLN A 233 -16.89 -19.17 13.22
C GLN A 233 -15.94 -20.04 12.40
N VAL A 234 -16.47 -21.10 11.77
CA VAL A 234 -15.68 -22.02 10.96
C VAL A 234 -15.27 -21.34 9.66
N GLU A 235 -16.16 -20.61 9.02
CA GLU A 235 -15.85 -19.88 7.78
C GLU A 235 -14.81 -18.78 7.99
N VAL A 236 -14.90 -18.01 9.10
CA VAL A 236 -13.84 -17.05 9.47
C VAL A 236 -12.52 -17.77 9.72
N MET A 237 -12.52 -18.91 10.42
CA MET A 237 -11.32 -19.71 10.65
C MET A 237 -10.72 -20.26 9.35
N LEU A 238 -11.55 -20.69 8.40
CA LEU A 238 -11.12 -21.13 7.06
C LEU A 238 -10.47 -19.98 6.29
N SER A 239 -11.02 -18.76 6.38
CA SER A 239 -10.40 -17.58 5.76
C SER A 239 -9.05 -17.25 6.39
N LEU A 240 -8.91 -17.39 7.71
CA LEU A 240 -7.64 -17.18 8.40
C LEU A 240 -6.60 -18.24 8.02
N ALA A 241 -7.03 -19.50 7.93
CA ALA A 241 -6.20 -20.62 7.49
C ALA A 241 -5.77 -20.47 6.02
N LEU A 242 -6.64 -19.92 5.16
CA LEU A 242 -6.32 -19.59 3.78
C LEU A 242 -5.20 -18.57 3.70
N VAL A 243 -5.24 -17.52 4.52
CA VAL A 243 -4.20 -16.48 4.53
C VAL A 243 -2.88 -17.01 5.08
N LEU A 244 -2.88 -17.52 6.31
CA LEU A 244 -1.66 -18.00 6.97
C LEU A 244 -1.09 -19.24 6.29
N GLY A 245 -1.92 -20.26 6.10
CA GLY A 245 -1.51 -21.53 5.52
C GLY A 245 -1.25 -21.43 4.02
N GLY A 246 -2.05 -20.65 3.30
CA GLY A 246 -1.85 -20.44 1.86
C GLY A 246 -0.60 -19.63 1.56
N TYR A 247 -0.30 -18.59 2.35
CA TYR A 247 0.95 -17.85 2.22
C TYR A 247 2.17 -18.72 2.54
N ALA A 248 2.14 -19.46 3.65
CA ALA A 248 3.23 -20.38 4.01
C ALA A 248 3.47 -21.45 2.92
N LEU A 249 2.40 -21.97 2.32
CA LEU A 249 2.49 -22.91 1.21
C LEU A 249 3.09 -22.26 -0.05
N ALA A 250 2.70 -21.02 -0.35
CA ALA A 250 3.26 -20.26 -1.47
C ALA A 250 4.77 -20.06 -1.31
N SER A 251 5.21 -19.66 -0.12
CA SER A 251 6.63 -19.54 0.21
C SER A 251 7.38 -20.86 0.06
N ALA A 252 6.79 -21.98 0.51
CA ALA A 252 7.38 -23.31 0.37
C ALA A 252 7.49 -23.80 -1.08
N LEU A 253 6.58 -23.33 -1.95
CA LEU A 253 6.58 -23.62 -3.39
C LEU A 253 7.39 -22.62 -4.22
N HIS A 254 8.02 -21.63 -3.58
CA HIS A 254 8.74 -20.53 -4.25
C HIS A 254 7.88 -19.78 -5.28
N VAL A 255 6.59 -19.58 -4.96
CA VAL A 255 5.68 -18.76 -5.78
C VAL A 255 5.25 -17.52 -5.01
N SER A 256 4.66 -16.54 -5.71
CA SER A 256 4.25 -15.28 -5.08
C SER A 256 3.07 -15.47 -4.12
N GLY A 257 3.37 -15.53 -2.82
CA GLY A 257 2.39 -15.48 -1.74
C GLY A 257 1.46 -14.27 -1.79
N PRO A 258 1.97 -13.03 -1.98
CA PRO A 258 1.16 -11.83 -2.13
C PRO A 258 0.09 -11.96 -3.23
N ILE A 259 0.47 -12.39 -4.43
CA ILE A 259 -0.47 -12.57 -5.53
C ILE A 259 -1.45 -13.72 -5.25
N ALA A 260 -0.97 -14.81 -4.66
CA ALA A 260 -1.85 -15.92 -4.26
C ALA A 260 -2.95 -15.44 -3.29
N MET A 261 -2.61 -14.58 -2.33
CA MET A 261 -3.57 -14.03 -1.36
C MET A 261 -4.55 -13.04 -1.97
N VAL A 262 -4.11 -12.19 -2.91
CA VAL A 262 -5.01 -11.31 -3.66
C VAL A 262 -6.03 -12.15 -4.45
N VAL A 263 -5.57 -13.16 -5.19
CA VAL A 263 -6.44 -14.01 -6.01
C VAL A 263 -7.40 -14.82 -5.15
N ALA A 264 -6.91 -15.39 -4.05
CA ALA A 264 -7.73 -16.11 -3.08
C ALA A 264 -8.80 -15.19 -2.46
N GLY A 265 -8.42 -13.99 -2.03
CA GLY A 265 -9.33 -12.99 -1.46
C GLY A 265 -10.40 -12.55 -2.45
N LEU A 266 -10.06 -12.36 -3.73
CA LEU A 266 -11.04 -12.05 -4.78
C LEU A 266 -12.07 -13.17 -4.97
N ILE A 267 -11.66 -14.45 -4.88
CA ILE A 267 -12.58 -15.59 -4.96
C ILE A 267 -13.53 -15.60 -3.76
N ILE A 268 -13.00 -15.48 -2.53
CA ILE A 268 -13.83 -15.54 -1.32
C ILE A 268 -14.78 -14.32 -1.27
N GLY A 269 -14.28 -13.12 -1.54
CA GLY A 269 -15.05 -11.88 -1.47
C GLY A 269 -16.20 -11.76 -2.47
N ASN A 270 -16.21 -12.59 -3.52
CA ASN A 270 -17.23 -12.57 -4.57
C ASN A 270 -17.96 -13.90 -4.69
N MET A 271 -17.24 -14.96 -5.02
CA MET A 271 -17.84 -16.26 -5.36
C MET A 271 -18.39 -16.98 -4.12
N ALA A 272 -17.66 -16.94 -3.00
CA ALA A 272 -18.15 -17.48 -1.72
C ALA A 272 -19.28 -16.62 -1.16
N ARG A 273 -19.16 -15.29 -1.28
CA ARG A 273 -20.19 -14.36 -0.89
C ARG A 273 -21.53 -14.71 -1.56
N ASP A 274 -21.60 -14.73 -2.89
CA ASP A 274 -22.87 -14.91 -3.61
C ASP A 274 -23.44 -16.33 -3.55
N GLY A 275 -22.60 -17.36 -3.44
CA GLY A 275 -23.00 -18.76 -3.64
C GLY A 275 -22.79 -19.72 -2.46
N ALA A 276 -22.16 -19.29 -1.36
CA ALA A 276 -21.81 -20.16 -0.23
C ALA A 276 -22.19 -19.61 1.15
N MET A 277 -22.26 -18.28 1.34
CA MET A 277 -22.39 -17.67 2.66
C MET A 277 -23.82 -17.20 2.97
N SER A 278 -24.29 -17.44 4.20
CA SER A 278 -25.47 -16.77 4.74
C SER A 278 -25.21 -15.29 5.04
N ASP A 279 -26.27 -14.47 5.09
CA ASP A 279 -26.13 -13.02 5.36
C ASP A 279 -25.45 -12.74 6.70
N ASN A 280 -25.63 -13.63 7.68
CA ASN A 280 -24.98 -13.53 8.97
C ASN A 280 -23.47 -13.78 8.85
N THR A 281 -23.04 -14.85 8.15
CA THR A 281 -21.62 -15.12 7.94
C THR A 281 -20.95 -13.97 7.19
N ARG A 282 -21.58 -13.44 6.13
CA ARG A 282 -21.03 -12.29 5.38
C ARG A 282 -20.73 -11.12 6.32
N ARG A 283 -21.67 -10.75 7.19
CA ARG A 283 -21.49 -9.65 8.15
C ARG A 283 -20.32 -9.88 9.11
N TYR A 284 -20.18 -11.08 9.66
CA TYR A 284 -19.09 -11.40 10.58
C TYR A 284 -17.73 -11.47 9.88
N LEU A 285 -17.69 -12.04 8.67
CA LEU A 285 -16.46 -12.12 7.88
C LEU A 285 -15.98 -10.74 7.45
N ASP A 286 -16.88 -9.90 6.90
CA ASP A 286 -16.58 -8.53 6.51
C ASP A 286 -16.08 -7.72 7.72
N GLY A 287 -16.83 -7.73 8.82
CA GLY A 287 -16.46 -7.00 10.03
C GLY A 287 -15.14 -7.49 10.65
N PHE A 288 -14.87 -8.79 10.61
CA PHE A 288 -13.59 -9.33 11.08
C PHE A 288 -12.43 -8.84 10.23
N TRP A 289 -12.52 -8.94 8.90
CA TRP A 289 -11.43 -8.54 8.01
C TRP A 289 -11.25 -7.03 7.92
N GLU A 290 -12.33 -6.24 8.03
CA GLU A 290 -12.24 -4.78 8.16
C GLU A 290 -11.48 -4.37 9.43
N LEU A 291 -11.79 -5.00 10.58
CA LEU A 291 -11.07 -4.75 11.84
C LEU A 291 -9.61 -5.18 11.76
N VAL A 292 -9.32 -6.35 11.18
CA VAL A 292 -7.95 -6.83 11.01
C VAL A 292 -7.14 -5.88 10.14
N ASP A 293 -7.69 -5.47 9.00
CA ASP A 293 -7.05 -4.50 8.08
C ASP A 293 -6.78 -3.16 8.76
N GLU A 294 -7.76 -2.62 9.50
CA GLU A 294 -7.59 -1.36 10.23
C GLU A 294 -6.52 -1.46 11.32
N ILE A 295 -6.53 -2.54 12.12
CA ILE A 295 -5.54 -2.77 13.17
C ILE A 295 -4.14 -2.92 12.58
N LEU A 296 -3.98 -3.73 11.52
CA LEU A 296 -2.67 -3.97 10.90
C LEU A 296 -2.10 -2.68 10.29
N ASN A 297 -2.92 -1.90 9.57
CA ASN A 297 -2.47 -0.60 9.05
C ASN A 297 -2.10 0.36 10.17
N ALA A 298 -2.90 0.43 11.24
CA ALA A 298 -2.61 1.31 12.37
C ALA A 298 -1.32 0.90 13.10
N VAL A 299 -1.07 -0.40 13.29
CA VAL A 299 0.20 -0.92 13.82
C VAL A 299 1.35 -0.56 12.88
N LEU A 300 1.18 -0.77 11.58
CA LEU A 300 2.18 -0.43 10.56
C LEU A 300 2.56 1.06 10.66
N PHE A 301 1.59 1.97 10.75
CA PHE A 301 1.88 3.40 10.88
C PHE A 301 2.56 3.80 12.20
N VAL A 302 2.29 3.09 13.29
CA VAL A 302 3.02 3.29 14.55
C VAL A 302 4.47 2.80 14.42
N LEU A 303 4.68 1.62 13.83
CA LEU A 303 6.01 1.08 13.53
C LEU A 303 6.82 2.05 12.66
N ILE A 304 6.19 2.62 11.63
CA ILE A 304 6.75 3.68 10.80
C ILE A 304 7.19 4.87 11.66
N GLY A 305 6.29 5.41 12.49
CA GLY A 305 6.60 6.57 13.31
C GLY A 305 7.83 6.34 14.20
N LEU A 306 7.91 5.16 14.81
CA LEU A 306 8.98 4.81 15.75
C LEU A 306 10.33 4.58 15.07
N GLU A 307 10.37 3.90 13.91
CA GLU A 307 11.61 3.68 13.16
C GLU A 307 12.25 5.00 12.68
N LEU A 308 11.42 6.02 12.39
CA LEU A 308 11.89 7.34 11.98
C LEU A 308 12.73 8.06 13.05
N VAL A 309 12.58 7.68 14.33
CA VAL A 309 13.41 8.20 15.44
C VAL A 309 14.88 7.86 15.24
N LEU A 310 15.17 6.70 14.66
CA LEU A 310 16.51 6.16 14.53
C LEU A 310 17.23 6.61 13.26
N MET A 311 16.55 7.36 12.39
CA MET A 311 17.08 7.70 11.07
C MET A 311 17.64 9.12 11.02
N PRO A 312 18.87 9.32 10.50
CA PRO A 312 19.45 10.65 10.35
C PRO A 312 18.77 11.40 9.19
N ILE A 313 17.79 12.24 9.52
CA ILE A 313 17.12 13.09 8.54
C ILE A 313 18.01 14.31 8.25
N THR A 314 18.61 14.32 7.06
CA THR A 314 19.37 15.48 6.57
C THR A 314 18.54 16.35 5.64
N LEU A 315 18.92 17.63 5.49
CA LEU A 315 18.28 18.54 4.54
C LEU A 315 18.40 18.03 3.09
N THR A 316 19.51 17.32 2.78
CA THR A 316 19.73 16.67 1.49
C THR A 316 18.71 15.57 1.24
N SER A 317 18.49 14.68 2.22
CA SER A 317 17.48 13.60 2.12
C SER A 317 16.07 14.16 1.91
N ILE A 318 15.72 15.25 2.59
CA ILE A 318 14.44 15.96 2.39
C ILE A 318 14.36 16.53 0.96
N GLY A 319 15.42 17.18 0.47
CA GLY A 319 15.46 17.72 -0.89
C GLY A 319 15.27 16.65 -1.96
N ILE A 320 15.97 15.52 -1.84
CA ILE A 320 15.84 14.36 -2.74
C ILE A 320 14.42 13.81 -2.71
N ALA A 321 13.86 13.59 -1.51
CA ALA A 321 12.52 13.04 -1.36
C ALA A 321 11.45 13.97 -1.95
N LEU A 322 11.53 15.28 -1.74
CA LEU A 322 10.59 16.25 -2.32
C LEU A 322 10.71 16.33 -3.84
N ALA A 323 11.92 16.26 -4.39
CA ALA A 323 12.13 16.18 -5.84
C ALA A 323 11.52 14.88 -6.41
N LEU A 324 11.69 13.76 -5.71
CA LEU A 324 11.06 12.49 -6.08
C LEU A 324 9.54 12.54 -5.98
N VAL A 325 8.96 13.19 -4.96
CA VAL A 325 7.51 13.43 -4.89
C VAL A 325 7.02 14.12 -6.17
N ALA A 326 7.74 15.15 -6.64
CA ALA A 326 7.38 15.80 -7.89
C ALA A 326 7.47 14.86 -9.10
N VAL A 327 8.54 14.07 -9.21
CA VAL A 327 8.69 13.06 -10.27
C VAL A 327 7.58 12.02 -10.24
N ILE A 328 7.23 11.53 -9.06
CA ILE A 328 6.17 10.54 -8.83
C ILE A 328 4.80 11.09 -9.23
N LEU A 329 4.52 12.35 -8.90
CA LEU A 329 3.27 13.01 -9.29
C LEU A 329 3.20 13.24 -10.80
N LEU A 330 4.31 13.64 -11.42
CA LEU A 330 4.41 13.88 -12.86
C LEU A 330 4.33 12.57 -13.65
N SER A 331 5.01 11.52 -13.20
CA SER A 331 4.97 10.19 -13.83
C SER A 331 3.54 9.64 -13.80
N ARG A 332 2.85 9.76 -12.66
CA ARG A 332 1.45 9.36 -12.52
C ARG A 332 0.53 10.21 -13.38
N LEU A 333 0.74 11.53 -13.42
CA LEU A 333 -0.02 12.42 -14.30
C LEU A 333 0.16 12.05 -15.77
N ALA A 334 1.35 11.65 -16.20
CA ALA A 334 1.60 11.18 -17.55
C ALA A 334 0.94 9.83 -17.82
N LEU A 335 1.10 8.85 -16.91
CA LEU A 335 0.55 7.50 -17.03
C LEU A 335 -0.98 7.48 -17.07
N ILE A 336 -1.64 8.35 -16.33
CA ILE A 336 -3.10 8.49 -16.33
C ILE A 336 -3.54 9.48 -17.41
N GLY A 337 -2.88 10.63 -17.50
CA GLY A 337 -3.26 11.74 -18.37
C GLY A 337 -3.07 11.46 -19.86
N ILE A 338 -2.01 10.78 -20.28
CA ILE A 338 -1.76 10.49 -21.71
C ILE A 338 -2.83 9.55 -22.26
N PRO A 339 -3.10 8.37 -21.66
CA PRO A 339 -4.16 7.48 -22.14
C PRO A 339 -5.52 8.14 -22.10
N LEU A 340 -5.89 8.83 -21.01
CA LEU A 340 -7.18 9.52 -20.93
C LEU A 340 -7.31 10.65 -21.95
N SER A 341 -6.25 11.39 -22.26
CA SER A 341 -6.29 12.46 -23.27
C SER A 341 -6.48 11.91 -24.68
N ILE A 342 -5.83 10.78 -24.99
CA ILE A 342 -6.03 10.05 -26.24
C ILE A 342 -7.47 9.52 -26.31
N LEU A 343 -7.94 8.86 -25.24
CA LEU A 343 -9.29 8.28 -25.18
C LEU A 343 -10.41 9.32 -25.17
N ARG A 344 -10.13 10.56 -24.78
CA ARG A 344 -11.11 11.67 -24.75
C ARG A 344 -11.70 11.99 -26.12
N ARG A 345 -11.08 11.54 -27.21
CA ARG A 345 -11.63 11.62 -28.57
C ARG A 345 -12.80 10.64 -28.80
N TRP A 346 -12.90 9.57 -28.02
CA TRP A 346 -13.93 8.53 -28.16
C TRP A 346 -14.86 8.40 -26.95
N TYR A 347 -14.49 8.96 -25.80
CA TYR A 347 -15.27 8.89 -24.55
C TYR A 347 -15.33 10.23 -23.83
N THR A 348 -16.48 10.53 -23.21
CA THR A 348 -16.66 11.69 -22.35
C THR A 348 -16.23 11.37 -20.92
N PHE A 349 -15.09 11.92 -20.51
CA PHE A 349 -14.63 11.83 -19.12
C PHE A 349 -15.05 13.07 -18.34
N ARG A 350 -15.37 12.90 -17.04
CA ARG A 350 -15.64 14.04 -16.16
C ARG A 350 -14.37 14.90 -16.04
N ALA A 351 -14.52 16.21 -16.17
CA ALA A 351 -13.41 17.15 -16.00
C ALA A 351 -12.81 16.99 -14.60
N GLY A 352 -11.48 16.97 -14.49
CA GLY A 352 -10.79 16.80 -13.22
C GLY A 352 -10.61 15.36 -12.72
N THR A 353 -11.17 14.35 -13.40
CA THR A 353 -10.94 12.93 -13.08
C THR A 353 -9.45 12.59 -13.03
N THR A 354 -8.68 13.03 -14.04
CA THR A 354 -7.22 12.83 -14.07
C THR A 354 -6.51 13.45 -12.87
N ARG A 355 -6.94 14.64 -12.42
CA ARG A 355 -6.36 15.31 -11.25
C ARG A 355 -6.66 14.55 -9.96
N VAL A 356 -7.91 14.14 -9.78
CA VAL A 356 -8.33 13.36 -8.60
C VAL A 356 -7.64 12.00 -8.56
N LEU A 357 -7.58 11.27 -9.68
CA LEU A 357 -6.90 9.97 -9.74
C LEU A 357 -5.38 10.08 -9.54
N THR A 358 -4.75 11.15 -10.05
CA THR A 358 -3.31 11.40 -9.83
C THR A 358 -3.03 11.75 -8.37
N TRP A 359 -3.84 12.62 -7.77
CA TRP A 359 -3.62 13.11 -6.41
C TRP A 359 -4.07 12.12 -5.34
N GLY A 360 -5.14 11.35 -5.60
CA GLY A 360 -5.71 10.36 -4.68
C GLY A 360 -4.95 9.04 -4.66
N GLY A 361 -3.92 8.92 -5.49
CA GLY A 361 -3.03 7.79 -5.50
C GLY A 361 -1.91 7.95 -4.49
N LEU A 362 -2.21 7.66 -3.22
CA LEU A 362 -1.28 7.82 -2.11
C LEU A 362 -0.27 6.68 -2.05
N ARG A 363 0.87 6.93 -1.41
CA ARG A 363 1.84 5.91 -1.00
C ARG A 363 1.59 5.61 0.46
N GLY A 364 1.53 4.33 0.80
CA GLY A 364 1.08 3.91 2.13
C GLY A 364 2.03 2.94 2.80
N GLY A 365 1.45 2.11 3.66
CA GLY A 365 2.18 1.22 4.54
C GLY A 365 3.05 0.19 3.81
N ILE A 366 2.55 -0.35 2.70
CA ILE A 366 3.25 -1.38 1.91
C ILE A 366 4.60 -0.87 1.38
N SER A 367 4.68 0.38 0.90
CA SER A 367 5.94 0.96 0.43
C SER A 367 7.01 1.00 1.52
N VAL A 368 6.61 1.33 2.75
CA VAL A 368 7.55 1.34 3.87
C VAL A 368 7.93 -0.07 4.30
N ALA A 369 6.96 -1.00 4.32
CA ALA A 369 7.24 -2.40 4.61
C ALA A 369 8.27 -3.00 3.65
N LEU A 370 8.12 -2.72 2.35
CA LEU A 370 9.09 -3.12 1.34
C LEU A 370 10.45 -2.45 1.52
N ALA A 371 10.51 -1.16 1.87
CA ALA A 371 11.79 -0.49 2.16
C ALA A 371 12.52 -1.11 3.37
N LEU A 372 11.79 -1.42 4.44
CA LEU A 372 12.35 -2.07 5.62
C LEU A 372 12.81 -3.51 5.35
N ALA A 373 12.28 -4.15 4.32
CA ALA A 373 12.69 -5.48 3.89
C ALA A 373 14.02 -5.50 3.11
N ILE A 374 14.56 -4.34 2.73
CA ILE A 374 15.89 -4.26 2.14
C ILE A 374 16.92 -4.70 3.21
N PRO A 375 17.82 -5.65 2.90
CA PRO A 375 18.85 -6.11 3.82
C PRO A 375 19.74 -4.97 4.32
N GLU A 376 20.29 -5.12 5.53
CA GLU A 376 21.26 -4.17 6.06
C GLU A 376 22.48 -4.04 5.15
N GLY A 377 22.92 -2.81 4.93
CA GLY A 377 24.03 -2.47 4.05
C GLY A 377 24.05 -0.99 3.73
N ASP A 378 25.08 -0.56 3.02
CA ASP A 378 25.40 0.86 2.77
C ASP A 378 24.29 1.61 2.00
N PHE A 379 23.44 0.88 1.28
CA PHE A 379 22.38 1.46 0.44
C PHE A 379 21.00 1.48 1.11
N ARG A 380 20.82 0.76 2.23
CA ARG A 380 19.50 0.63 2.88
C ARG A 380 19.04 1.98 3.41
N GLU A 381 19.89 2.65 4.19
CA GLU A 381 19.56 3.89 4.87
C GLU A 381 19.02 4.99 3.94
N PRO A 382 19.73 5.42 2.86
CA PRO A 382 19.22 6.49 1.99
C PRO A 382 17.89 6.14 1.32
N LEU A 383 17.69 4.88 0.94
CA LEU A 383 16.44 4.42 0.32
C LEU A 383 15.28 4.43 1.32
N VAL A 384 15.54 3.95 2.53
CA VAL A 384 14.54 3.91 3.59
C VAL A 384 14.15 5.33 3.99
N VAL A 385 15.09 6.20 4.37
CA VAL A 385 14.80 7.61 4.74
C VAL A 385 13.99 8.33 3.65
N THR A 386 14.37 8.15 2.39
CA THR A 386 13.65 8.78 1.27
C THR A 386 12.21 8.25 1.14
N THR A 387 12.02 6.93 1.30
CA THR A 387 10.69 6.29 1.30
C THR A 387 9.80 6.88 2.37
N TYR A 388 10.32 7.02 3.59
CA TYR A 388 9.58 7.57 4.73
C TYR A 388 9.09 9.00 4.44
N ILE A 389 9.97 9.88 3.95
CA ILE A 389 9.59 11.27 3.66
C ILE A 389 8.52 11.32 2.55
N ILE A 390 8.62 10.47 1.52
CA ILE A 390 7.61 10.38 0.45
C ILE A 390 6.26 9.93 1.01
N VAL A 391 6.23 8.88 1.84
CA VAL A 391 5.00 8.34 2.43
C VAL A 391 4.37 9.35 3.40
N LEU A 392 5.17 10.01 4.25
CA LEU A 392 4.69 11.07 5.13
C LEU A 392 4.07 12.23 4.34
N PHE A 393 4.75 12.68 3.27
CA PHE A 393 4.18 13.69 2.37
C PHE A 393 2.87 13.20 1.77
N SER A 394 2.84 11.95 1.28
CA SER A 394 1.67 11.39 0.63
C SER A 394 0.46 11.35 1.56
N ILE A 395 0.63 10.87 2.78
CA ILE A 395 -0.47 10.68 3.73
C ILE A 395 -0.89 12.00 4.38
N LEU A 396 0.05 12.81 4.86
CA LEU A 396 -0.28 14.08 5.53
C LEU A 396 -0.71 15.15 4.53
N VAL A 397 0.00 15.31 3.41
CA VAL A 397 -0.29 16.38 2.45
C VAL A 397 -1.33 15.91 1.45
N GLN A 398 -1.11 14.82 0.72
CA GLN A 398 -2.09 14.40 -0.31
C GLN A 398 -3.39 13.87 0.34
N GLY A 399 -3.28 13.08 1.41
CA GLY A 399 -4.44 12.54 2.12
C GLY A 399 -5.35 13.60 2.73
N LEU A 400 -4.82 14.60 3.43
CA LEU A 400 -5.66 15.67 3.99
C LEU A 400 -6.19 16.65 2.93
N SER A 401 -5.55 16.75 1.77
CA SER A 401 -5.97 17.69 0.70
C SER A 401 -6.88 17.08 -0.36
N ILE A 402 -6.91 15.75 -0.52
CA ILE A 402 -7.72 15.07 -1.56
C ILE A 402 -9.21 15.39 -1.42
N GLY A 403 -9.75 15.46 -0.20
CA GLY A 403 -11.15 15.80 0.03
C GLY A 403 -11.52 17.16 -0.56
N LYS A 404 -10.67 18.18 -0.31
CA LYS A 404 -10.85 19.53 -0.87
C LYS A 404 -10.78 19.53 -2.40
N LEU A 405 -9.86 18.75 -2.97
CA LEU A 405 -9.73 18.61 -4.42
C LEU A 405 -10.97 17.95 -5.04
N VAL A 406 -11.48 16.88 -4.43
CA VAL A 406 -12.70 16.19 -4.87
C VAL A 406 -13.88 17.15 -4.82
N THR A 407 -14.09 17.88 -3.71
CA THR A 407 -15.18 18.86 -3.61
C THR A 407 -15.04 19.98 -4.64
N ALA A 408 -13.83 20.47 -4.91
CA ALA A 408 -13.61 21.50 -5.93
C ALA A 408 -13.89 20.99 -7.36
N VAL A 409 -13.60 19.72 -7.65
CA VAL A 409 -13.81 19.13 -8.98
C VAL A 409 -15.26 18.67 -9.18
N VAL A 410 -15.90 18.14 -8.14
CA VAL A 410 -17.26 17.59 -8.20
C VAL A 410 -18.32 18.67 -7.94
N GLY A 411 -18.08 19.60 -7.00
CA GLY A 411 -19.00 20.67 -6.62
C GLY A 411 -19.16 21.78 -7.67
N ASP A 412 -18.26 21.87 -8.64
CA ASP A 412 -18.32 22.87 -9.72
C ASP A 412 -19.50 22.60 -10.70
N ARG A 413 -20.08 21.39 -10.68
CA ARG A 413 -21.23 21.03 -11.55
C ARG A 413 -22.59 21.07 -10.87
N SER A 414 -22.71 20.89 -9.55
CA SER A 414 -24.00 21.07 -8.86
C SER A 414 -24.49 22.52 -8.90
N ARG A 415 -23.60 23.48 -9.21
CA ARG A 415 -23.96 24.89 -9.49
C ARG A 415 -24.25 25.17 -10.97
N SER A 416 -23.83 24.30 -11.89
CA SER A 416 -24.03 24.49 -13.34
C SER A 416 -25.30 23.81 -13.88
N GLU A 417 -25.94 22.94 -13.08
CA GLU A 417 -27.20 22.26 -13.42
C GLU A 417 -28.41 22.83 -12.65
N ALA A 418 -28.28 24.01 -12.03
CA ALA A 418 -29.47 24.74 -11.57
C ALA A 418 -30.31 25.14 -12.81
N PRO A 419 -31.60 24.78 -12.89
CA PRO A 419 -32.46 25.27 -13.95
C PRO A 419 -32.44 26.80 -13.89
N HIS A 420 -32.06 27.45 -14.99
CA HIS A 420 -32.52 28.80 -15.24
C HIS A 420 -34.04 28.72 -15.39
N ASP A 421 -34.75 28.88 -14.27
CA ASP A 421 -36.15 29.27 -14.30
C ASP A 421 -36.21 30.59 -15.05
N GLN A 422 -36.68 30.49 -16.29
CA GLN A 422 -37.01 31.61 -17.15
C GLN A 422 -38.18 32.36 -16.51
N HIS A 423 -37.97 33.65 -16.29
CA HIS A 423 -39.01 34.62 -15.93
C HIS A 423 -40.00 34.83 -17.09
#